data_AF-A0A959E248-F1
#
_entry.id   AF-A0A959E248-F1
#
_cell.length_a   1.000
_cell.length_b   1.000
_cell.length_c   1.000
_cell.angle_alpha   90.00
_cell.angle_beta   90.00
_cell.angle_gamma   90.00
#
_symmetry.space_group_name_H-M   'P 1'
#
loop_
_entity.id
_entity.type
_entity.pdbx_description
1 polymer ?
#
loop_
_entity_poly.entity_id
_entity_poly.type
_entity_poly.pdbx_seq_one_letter_code
_entity_poly.pdbx_strand_id
1 'polypeptide(L)'
;MLGRTGIPKGLYLIAIAIFQIACTGSQQEGNLSGKYAGYWAETYLEYEFFPDHKFIFTTEGHFGVTETKGKYAVIDSIVLLHPFSDYTLRQGVLRQQLVIREKTRCLSDYGNTFYCKDSIALQEIADVKWRLMDSIEGRILKLDEVVQITDTFPDYQRYDPRSPYFEFEGIRLLNAKEYYNYQFQVRNEGPGRLRTPYHYFHNQEYLIHVSDNKIYRLINGDSLVFVDILFPVK
;
A
#
# COMPACT_ATOMS: atom_id res chain seq x y z
N MET A 1 34.61 40.13 -38.90
CA MET A 1 34.47 40.77 -37.57
C MET A 1 33.66 39.83 -36.68
N LEU A 2 34.33 39.07 -35.83
CA LEU A 2 33.68 38.25 -34.79
C LEU A 2 34.35 38.64 -33.48
N GLY A 3 33.66 39.47 -32.71
CA GLY A 3 34.13 39.96 -31.41
C GLY A 3 34.13 38.83 -30.40
N ARG A 4 35.32 38.46 -29.91
CA ARG A 4 35.48 37.56 -28.76
C ARG A 4 35.10 38.34 -27.50
N THR A 5 33.88 38.14 -27.00
CA THR A 5 33.51 38.55 -25.64
C THR A 5 34.10 37.54 -24.65
N GLY A 6 35.23 37.90 -24.05
CA GLY A 6 35.84 37.10 -22.99
C GLY A 6 34.96 37.14 -21.75
N ILE A 7 34.37 36.00 -21.39
CA ILE A 7 33.67 35.85 -20.10
C ILE A 7 34.71 36.06 -18.98
N PRO A 8 34.48 36.97 -18.02
CA PRO A 8 35.42 37.22 -16.93
C PRO A 8 35.67 35.92 -16.14
N LYS A 9 36.94 35.56 -15.94
CA LYS A 9 37.35 34.33 -15.21
C LYS A 9 36.76 34.24 -13.78
N GLY A 10 36.31 35.36 -13.20
CA GLY A 10 35.62 35.39 -11.90
C GLY A 10 34.19 34.82 -11.91
N LEU A 11 33.48 34.85 -13.04
CA LEU A 11 32.10 34.34 -13.12
C LEU A 11 32.01 32.80 -13.07
N TYR A 12 33.06 32.10 -13.54
CA TYR A 12 33.12 30.64 -13.50
C TYR A 12 33.21 30.08 -12.07
N LEU A 13 33.91 30.78 -11.16
CA LEU A 13 34.07 30.34 -9.78
C LEU A 13 32.78 30.47 -8.97
N ILE A 14 31.98 31.51 -9.25
CA ILE A 14 30.68 31.71 -8.60
C ILE A 14 29.67 30.65 -9.07
N ALA A 15 29.67 30.29 -10.36
CA ALA A 15 28.78 29.25 -10.89
C ALA A 15 29.07 27.86 -10.31
N ILE A 16 30.34 27.50 -10.08
CA ILE A 16 30.73 26.21 -9.47
C ILE A 16 30.33 26.16 -7.99
N ALA A 17 30.47 27.28 -7.26
CA ALA A 17 30.05 27.35 -5.85
C ALA A 17 28.53 27.21 -5.68
N ILE A 18 27.73 27.81 -6.57
CA ILE A 18 26.27 27.68 -6.54
C ILE A 18 25.84 26.25 -6.91
N PHE A 19 26.56 25.55 -7.79
CA PHE A 19 26.27 24.16 -8.16
C PHE A 19 26.56 23.17 -7.02
N GLN A 20 27.56 23.43 -6.18
CA GLN A 20 27.85 22.57 -5.01
C GLN A 20 26.81 22.74 -3.90
N ILE A 21 26.27 23.95 -3.70
CA ILE A 21 25.20 24.19 -2.73
C ILE A 21 23.87 23.56 -3.18
N ALA A 22 23.66 23.41 -4.49
CA ALA A 22 22.48 22.73 -5.04
C ALA A 22 22.51 21.19 -4.90
N CYS A 23 23.70 20.58 -4.75
CA CYS A 23 23.84 19.14 -4.54
C CYS A 23 23.89 18.72 -3.07
N THR A 24 24.01 19.64 -2.12
CA THR A 24 23.70 19.39 -0.70
C THR A 24 22.19 19.53 -0.45
N GLY A 25 21.38 19.07 -1.40
CA GLY A 25 19.96 18.85 -1.18
C GLY A 25 19.84 17.90 -0.01
N SER A 26 19.46 18.47 1.13
CA SER A 26 19.12 17.83 2.39
C SER A 26 18.56 16.42 2.17
N GLN A 27 19.46 15.42 2.17
CA GLN A 27 19.12 14.09 2.62
C GLN A 27 18.83 14.23 4.12
N GLN A 28 17.63 14.72 4.44
CA GLN A 28 17.00 14.31 5.68
C GLN A 28 16.79 12.81 5.53
N GLU A 29 17.84 12.02 5.80
CA GLU A 29 17.62 10.67 6.27
C GLU A 29 16.79 10.84 7.55
N GLY A 30 15.47 10.81 7.39
CA GLY A 30 14.56 10.77 8.51
C GLY A 30 15.03 9.62 9.37
N ASN A 31 15.44 9.94 10.61
CA ASN A 31 16.06 8.96 11.49
C ASN A 31 15.04 7.85 11.78
N LEU A 32 15.10 6.77 10.99
CA LEU A 32 14.18 5.65 11.06
C LEU A 32 14.43 4.81 12.31
N SER A 33 15.49 5.06 13.07
CA SER A 33 15.87 4.22 14.21
C SER A 33 14.76 4.03 15.23
N GLY A 34 14.72 2.82 15.81
CA GLY A 34 13.75 2.40 16.81
C GLY A 34 12.79 1.33 16.30
N LYS A 35 11.79 1.03 17.12
CA LYS A 35 10.82 -0.05 16.92
C LYS A 35 9.51 0.46 16.33
N TYR A 36 8.95 -0.29 15.39
CA TYR A 36 7.66 -0.03 14.77
C TYR A 36 6.85 -1.31 14.81
N ALA A 37 5.76 -1.28 15.57
CA ALA A 37 4.89 -2.42 15.79
C ALA A 37 3.60 -2.27 14.99
N GLY A 38 3.08 -3.37 14.48
CA GLY A 38 1.84 -3.48 13.74
C GLY A 38 1.19 -4.82 13.98
N TYR A 39 -0.06 -4.94 13.53
CA TYR A 39 -0.79 -6.20 13.54
C TYR A 39 -1.38 -6.48 12.16
N TRP A 40 -1.32 -7.74 11.76
CA TRP A 40 -2.11 -8.27 10.66
C TRP A 40 -2.94 -9.44 11.18
N ALA A 41 -4.27 -9.26 11.20
CA ALA A 41 -5.16 -10.09 11.99
C ALA A 41 -4.66 -10.22 13.45
N GLU A 42 -4.49 -11.43 13.96
CA GLU A 42 -3.97 -11.70 15.31
C GLU A 42 -2.43 -11.81 15.36
N THR A 43 -1.74 -11.56 14.25
CA THR A 43 -0.27 -11.68 14.17
C THR A 43 0.39 -10.35 14.48
N TYR A 44 1.21 -10.32 15.52
CA TYR A 44 2.11 -9.22 15.85
C TYR A 44 3.29 -9.18 14.88
N LEU A 45 3.60 -7.98 14.40
CA LEU A 45 4.68 -7.70 13.46
C LEU A 45 5.50 -6.52 14.00
N GLU A 46 6.81 -6.67 14.18
CA GLU A 46 7.70 -5.60 14.66
C GLU A 46 8.90 -5.43 13.74
N TYR A 47 9.18 -4.20 13.34
CA TYR A 47 10.46 -3.82 12.75
C TYR A 47 11.29 -3.04 13.78
N GLU A 48 12.55 -3.39 13.95
CA GLU A 48 13.54 -2.60 14.66
C GLU A 48 14.62 -2.13 13.69
N PHE A 49 14.74 -0.81 13.51
CA PHE A 49 15.73 -0.20 12.63
C PHE A 49 16.89 0.36 13.44
N PHE A 50 18.11 0.10 12.97
CA PHE A 50 19.34 0.55 13.60
C PHE A 50 19.99 1.69 12.80
N PRO A 51 20.77 2.58 13.45
CA PRO A 51 21.49 3.66 12.77
C PRO A 51 22.54 3.19 11.75
N ASP A 52 22.98 1.92 11.82
CA ASP A 52 23.98 1.34 10.90
C ASP A 52 23.33 0.67 9.67
N HIS A 53 22.12 1.11 9.30
CA HIS A 53 21.32 0.62 8.17
C HIS A 53 20.98 -0.88 8.25
N LYS A 54 20.91 -1.45 9.46
CA LYS A 54 20.41 -2.81 9.70
C LYS A 54 18.98 -2.80 10.22
N PHE A 55 18.26 -3.88 10.01
CA PHE A 55 16.96 -4.09 10.63
C PHE A 55 16.82 -5.50 11.20
N ILE A 56 15.93 -5.63 12.18
CA ILE A 56 15.36 -6.89 12.64
C ILE A 56 13.85 -6.82 12.39
N PHE A 57 13.27 -7.92 11.92
CA PHE A 57 11.83 -8.10 11.76
C PHE A 57 11.39 -9.31 12.58
N THR A 58 10.45 -9.11 13.49
CA THR A 58 9.94 -10.14 14.39
C THR A 58 8.45 -10.37 14.12
N THR A 59 8.04 -11.64 14.11
CA THR A 59 6.62 -12.03 13.98
C THR A 59 6.23 -12.87 15.19
N GLU A 60 5.01 -12.73 15.67
CA GLU A 60 4.43 -13.61 16.70
C GLU A 60 2.92 -13.81 16.42
N GLY A 61 2.46 -15.06 16.37
CA GLY A 61 1.06 -15.38 16.06
C GLY A 61 0.92 -16.56 15.09
N HIS A 62 0.10 -16.41 14.04
CA HIS A 62 -0.25 -17.49 13.10
C HIS A 62 0.95 -18.17 12.44
N PHE A 63 2.05 -17.44 12.26
CA PHE A 63 3.27 -17.94 11.63
C PHE A 63 4.32 -18.43 12.65
N GLY A 64 3.96 -18.48 13.93
CA GLY A 64 4.90 -18.71 15.03
C GLY A 64 5.82 -17.53 15.29
N VAL A 65 6.78 -17.74 16.19
CA VAL A 65 7.80 -16.74 16.52
C VAL A 65 8.95 -16.85 15.53
N THR A 66 9.15 -15.82 14.71
CA THR A 66 10.28 -15.77 13.76
C THR A 66 11.02 -14.45 13.86
N GLU A 67 12.32 -14.49 13.56
CA GLU A 67 13.20 -13.31 13.53
C GLU A 67 13.95 -13.29 12.19
N THR A 68 13.88 -12.18 11.46
CA THR A 68 14.61 -11.95 10.21
C THR A 68 15.51 -10.74 10.35
N LYS A 69 16.77 -10.86 9.92
CA LYS A 69 17.74 -9.75 9.93
C LYS A 69 18.06 -9.33 8.51
N GLY A 70 18.43 -8.06 8.34
CA GLY A 70 18.85 -7.56 7.05
C GLY A 70 19.45 -6.17 7.08
N LYS A 71 19.57 -5.59 5.90
CA LYS A 71 19.91 -4.18 5.68
C LYS A 71 18.73 -3.44 5.10
N TYR A 72 18.70 -2.13 5.29
CA TYR A 72 17.71 -1.27 4.65
C TYR A 72 18.36 -0.05 4.01
N ALA A 73 17.65 0.53 3.05
CA ALA A 73 17.95 1.84 2.49
C ALA A 73 16.67 2.67 2.49
N VAL A 74 16.80 3.98 2.67
CA VAL A 74 15.69 4.93 2.56
C VAL A 74 15.94 5.77 1.31
N ILE A 75 14.95 5.80 0.41
CA ILE A 75 14.95 6.62 -0.79
C ILE A 75 13.66 7.43 -0.75
N ASP A 76 13.79 8.74 -0.53
CA ASP A 76 12.67 9.63 -0.26
C ASP A 76 11.80 9.09 0.91
N SER A 77 10.53 8.76 0.64
CA SER A 77 9.62 8.17 1.62
C SER A 77 9.56 6.65 1.57
N ILE A 78 10.40 5.98 0.77
CA ILE A 78 10.37 4.53 0.58
C ILE A 78 11.52 3.88 1.36
N VAL A 79 11.20 2.88 2.17
CA VAL A 79 12.17 2.01 2.83
C VAL A 79 12.27 0.69 2.06
N LEU A 80 13.46 0.41 1.53
CA LEU A 80 13.77 -0.83 0.83
C LEU A 80 14.49 -1.78 1.79
N LEU A 81 13.94 -2.98 1.99
CA LEU A 81 14.49 -4.00 2.89
C LEU A 81 15.19 -5.11 2.09
N HIS A 82 16.41 -5.44 2.52
CA HIS A 82 17.20 -6.53 1.99
C HIS A 82 17.53 -7.53 3.11
N PRO A 83 16.66 -8.54 3.36
CA PRO A 83 16.91 -9.54 4.38
C PRO A 83 18.08 -10.46 3.99
N PHE A 84 18.80 -10.98 4.98
CA PHE A 84 19.90 -11.92 4.77
C PHE A 84 19.41 -13.35 4.46
N SER A 85 18.11 -13.60 4.60
CA SER A 85 17.43 -14.86 4.27
C SER A 85 16.12 -14.55 3.56
N ASP A 86 15.76 -15.38 2.57
CA ASP A 86 14.51 -15.25 1.83
C ASP A 86 13.35 -16.06 2.45
N TYR A 87 13.57 -16.75 3.58
CA TYR A 87 12.57 -17.63 4.19
C TYR A 87 11.24 -16.91 4.49
N THR A 88 11.28 -15.80 5.22
CA THR A 88 10.08 -15.02 5.58
C THR A 88 9.50 -14.24 4.40
N LEU A 89 10.31 -13.95 3.38
CA LEU A 89 9.82 -13.39 2.11
C LEU A 89 8.96 -14.41 1.37
N ARG A 90 9.40 -15.67 1.29
CA ARG A 90 8.64 -16.74 0.61
C ARG A 90 7.31 -17.04 1.30
N GLN A 91 7.22 -16.82 2.60
CA GLN A 91 5.97 -16.94 3.36
C GLN A 91 5.04 -15.72 3.16
N GLY A 92 5.50 -14.66 2.49
CA GLY A 92 4.72 -13.44 2.27
C GLY A 92 4.54 -12.55 3.50
N VAL A 93 5.19 -12.88 4.62
CA VAL A 93 5.02 -12.19 5.91
C VAL A 93 5.87 -10.91 5.95
N LEU A 94 7.11 -10.98 5.46
CA LEU A 94 7.99 -9.81 5.34
C LEU A 94 7.74 -9.11 4.01
N ARG A 95 7.48 -7.80 4.05
CA ARG A 95 7.38 -6.95 2.87
C ARG A 95 8.71 -6.25 2.62
N GLN A 96 9.21 -6.30 1.38
CA GLN A 96 10.52 -5.69 1.04
C GLN A 96 10.46 -4.18 0.85
N GLN A 97 9.26 -3.60 0.77
CA GLN A 97 9.06 -2.19 0.53
C GLN A 97 8.05 -1.66 1.55
N LEU A 98 8.45 -0.64 2.28
CA LEU A 98 7.59 0.12 3.19
C LEU A 98 7.57 1.59 2.76
N VAL A 99 6.53 2.30 3.16
CA VAL A 99 6.34 3.73 2.92
C VAL A 99 6.33 4.44 4.27
N ILE A 100 7.15 5.47 4.41
CA ILE A 100 7.14 6.41 5.53
C ILE A 100 5.92 7.32 5.38
N ARG A 101 4.99 7.22 6.34
CA ARG A 101 3.77 8.04 6.39
C ARG A 101 3.98 9.17 7.38
N GLU A 102 4.63 10.26 6.93
CA GLU A 102 5.03 11.39 7.79
C GLU A 102 3.89 11.93 8.67
N LYS A 103 2.69 12.08 8.09
CA LYS A 103 1.51 12.59 8.80
C LYS A 103 1.08 11.72 9.99
N THR A 104 1.23 10.41 9.87
CA THR A 104 0.85 9.46 10.93
C THR A 104 2.03 9.04 11.79
N ARG A 105 3.26 9.39 11.40
CA ARG A 105 4.51 8.96 12.04
C ARG A 105 4.65 7.43 12.11
N CYS A 106 4.09 6.75 11.12
CA CYS A 106 4.14 5.29 10.98
C CYS A 106 4.76 4.90 9.65
N LEU A 107 5.08 3.61 9.54
CA LEU A 107 5.37 2.96 8.28
C LEU A 107 4.10 2.25 7.80
N SER A 108 3.98 2.05 6.49
CA SER A 108 2.97 1.17 5.93
C SER A 108 3.55 0.30 4.83
N ASP A 109 3.05 -0.91 4.66
CA ASP A 109 3.30 -1.69 3.45
C ASP A 109 2.23 -1.40 2.36
N TYR A 110 2.43 -1.94 1.15
CA TYR A 110 1.43 -1.89 0.09
C TYR A 110 0.27 -2.88 0.30
N GLY A 111 0.29 -3.70 1.35
CA GLY A 111 -0.86 -4.46 1.85
C GLY A 111 -1.75 -3.64 2.79
N ASN A 112 -1.47 -2.34 2.96
CA ASN A 112 -2.18 -1.44 3.87
C ASN A 112 -2.05 -1.84 5.36
N THR A 113 -0.98 -2.55 5.72
CA THR A 113 -0.59 -2.80 7.11
C THR A 113 0.22 -1.61 7.61
N PHE A 114 -0.07 -1.12 8.82
CA PHE A 114 0.66 -0.02 9.44
C PHE A 114 1.54 -0.51 10.59
N TYR A 115 2.71 0.11 10.74
CA TYR A 115 3.68 -0.14 11.79
C TYR A 115 4.06 1.18 12.45
N CYS A 116 3.76 1.34 13.74
CA CYS A 116 3.91 2.60 14.46
C CYS A 116 4.84 2.44 15.66
N LYS A 117 5.52 3.51 16.06
CA LYS A 117 6.30 3.55 17.31
C LYS A 117 5.42 3.55 18.56
N ASP A 118 4.20 4.06 18.41
CA ASP A 118 3.23 4.29 19.48
C ASP A 118 1.97 3.45 19.22
N SER A 119 1.53 2.70 20.23
CA SER A 119 0.35 1.85 20.14
C SER A 119 -0.95 2.64 20.05
N ILE A 120 -1.01 3.86 20.61
CA ILE A 120 -2.18 4.74 20.51
C ILE A 120 -2.36 5.15 19.04
N ALA A 121 -1.28 5.61 18.40
CA ALA A 121 -1.31 5.97 16.98
C ALA A 121 -1.71 4.78 16.10
N LEU A 122 -1.24 3.56 16.43
CA LEU A 122 -1.62 2.35 15.70
C LEU A 122 -3.12 2.08 15.78
N GLN A 123 -3.71 2.19 16.97
CA GLN A 123 -5.15 1.99 17.18
C GLN A 123 -5.99 3.03 16.41
N GLU A 124 -5.63 4.30 16.51
CA GLU A 124 -6.33 5.38 15.80
C GLU A 124 -6.34 5.16 14.28
N ILE A 125 -5.19 4.73 13.73
CA ILE A 125 -5.07 4.42 12.30
C ILE A 125 -5.89 3.19 11.94
N ALA A 126 -5.88 2.14 12.76
CA ALA A 126 -6.68 0.96 12.52
C ALA A 126 -8.18 1.29 12.48
N ASP A 127 -8.68 2.09 13.41
CA ASP A 127 -10.09 2.49 13.47
C ASP A 127 -10.50 3.37 12.27
N VAL A 128 -9.64 4.29 11.84
CA VAL A 128 -9.87 5.09 10.62
C VAL A 128 -9.83 4.20 9.38
N LYS A 129 -8.86 3.30 9.29
CA LYS A 129 -8.72 2.35 8.17
C LYS A 129 -9.97 1.49 8.02
N TRP A 130 -10.45 0.86 9.09
CA TRP A 130 -11.63 0.00 9.03
C TRP A 130 -12.88 0.75 8.59
N ARG A 131 -13.12 1.94 9.15
CA ARG A 131 -14.25 2.80 8.72
C ARG A 131 -14.15 3.21 7.26
N LEU A 132 -12.94 3.53 6.78
CA LEU A 132 -12.71 3.85 5.38
C LEU A 132 -13.01 2.64 4.48
N MET A 133 -12.51 1.46 4.84
CA MET A 133 -12.74 0.23 4.07
C MET A 133 -14.23 -0.14 4.00
N ASP A 134 -14.94 -0.09 5.13
CA ASP A 134 -16.39 -0.28 5.19
C ASP A 134 -17.15 0.72 4.32
N SER A 135 -16.71 1.99 4.33
CA SER A 135 -17.32 3.04 3.51
C SER A 135 -17.11 2.80 2.01
N ILE A 136 -15.90 2.38 1.62
CA ILE A 136 -15.56 2.03 0.25
C ILE A 136 -16.43 0.86 -0.22
N GLU A 137 -16.42 -0.26 0.51
CA GLU A 137 -17.19 -1.45 0.14
C GLU A 137 -18.69 -1.16 0.07
N GLY A 138 -19.23 -0.44 1.06
CA GLY A 138 -20.63 -0.03 1.08
C GLY A 138 -21.00 0.91 -0.07
N ARG A 139 -20.04 1.63 -0.66
CA ARG A 139 -20.26 2.45 -1.86
C ARG A 139 -20.22 1.60 -3.13
N ILE A 140 -19.22 0.73 -3.26
CA ILE A 140 -19.09 -0.13 -4.45
C ILE A 140 -20.30 -1.09 -4.57
N LEU A 141 -20.81 -1.60 -3.45
CA LEU A 141 -22.03 -2.42 -3.39
C LEU A 141 -23.30 -1.73 -3.95
N LYS A 142 -23.27 -0.40 -4.10
CA LYS A 142 -24.40 0.39 -4.61
C LYS A 142 -24.23 0.82 -6.06
N LEU A 143 -23.14 0.43 -6.74
CA LEU A 143 -22.98 0.68 -8.16
C LEU A 143 -23.99 -0.17 -8.93
N ASP A 144 -24.67 0.41 -9.92
CA ASP A 144 -25.74 -0.27 -10.66
C ASP A 144 -25.30 -1.64 -11.22
N GLU A 145 -24.08 -1.72 -11.75
CA GLU A 145 -23.48 -2.94 -12.27
C GLU A 145 -23.23 -4.02 -11.21
N VAL A 146 -22.87 -3.61 -9.99
CA VAL A 146 -22.69 -4.53 -8.87
C VAL A 146 -24.05 -5.01 -8.37
N VAL A 147 -25.00 -4.09 -8.22
CA VAL A 147 -26.39 -4.40 -7.81
C VAL A 147 -27.02 -5.40 -8.77
N GLN A 148 -26.89 -5.19 -10.07
CA GLN A 148 -27.39 -6.13 -11.09
C GLN A 148 -26.81 -7.53 -10.93
N ILE A 149 -25.55 -7.65 -10.54
CA ILE A 149 -24.92 -8.94 -10.28
C ILE A 149 -25.44 -9.52 -8.97
N THR A 150 -25.42 -8.76 -7.88
CA THR A 150 -25.83 -9.24 -6.55
C THR A 150 -27.30 -9.62 -6.48
N ASP A 151 -28.18 -8.96 -7.24
CA ASP A 151 -29.62 -9.28 -7.30
C ASP A 151 -29.90 -10.67 -7.90
N THR A 152 -28.93 -11.25 -8.62
CA THR A 152 -29.03 -12.64 -9.09
C THR A 152 -28.76 -13.68 -8.00
N PHE A 153 -28.34 -13.24 -6.80
CA PHE A 153 -28.06 -14.07 -5.64
C PHE A 153 -29.12 -13.81 -4.54
N PRO A 154 -30.21 -14.59 -4.49
CA PRO A 154 -31.35 -14.34 -3.60
C PRO A 154 -31.01 -14.41 -2.10
N ASP A 155 -29.88 -15.04 -1.74
CA ASP A 155 -29.39 -15.19 -0.37
C ASP A 155 -28.04 -14.45 -0.15
N TYR A 156 -27.86 -13.26 -0.74
CA TYR A 156 -26.64 -12.48 -0.51
C TYR A 156 -26.40 -12.27 1.00
N GLN A 157 -25.30 -12.81 1.51
CA GLN A 157 -24.82 -12.58 2.86
C GLN A 157 -23.35 -12.17 2.77
N ARG A 158 -22.99 -11.01 3.34
CA ARG A 158 -21.63 -10.41 3.29
C ARG A 158 -20.51 -11.37 3.72
N TYR A 159 -20.83 -12.42 4.48
CA TYR A 159 -19.88 -13.40 5.00
C TYR A 159 -20.13 -14.84 4.52
N ASP A 160 -21.05 -15.06 3.58
CA ASP A 160 -21.18 -16.37 2.94
C ASP A 160 -20.13 -16.46 1.82
N PRO A 161 -19.19 -17.43 1.86
CA PRO A 161 -18.17 -17.60 0.82
C PRO A 161 -18.74 -17.90 -0.58
N ARG A 162 -20.04 -18.15 -0.69
CA ARG A 162 -20.78 -18.34 -1.96
C ARG A 162 -21.42 -17.05 -2.46
N SER A 163 -21.50 -16.01 -1.64
CA SER A 163 -21.97 -14.70 -2.07
C SER A 163 -20.87 -13.93 -2.79
N PRO A 164 -21.23 -13.02 -3.72
CA PRO A 164 -20.29 -12.02 -4.19
C PRO A 164 -19.60 -11.30 -3.02
N TYR A 165 -18.31 -11.05 -3.12
CA TYR A 165 -17.57 -10.33 -2.08
C TYR A 165 -16.54 -9.40 -2.68
N PHE A 166 -16.11 -8.44 -1.87
CA PHE A 166 -15.01 -7.54 -2.19
C PHE A 166 -13.77 -7.98 -1.44
N GLU A 167 -12.68 -8.16 -2.18
CA GLU A 167 -11.36 -8.42 -1.61
C GLU A 167 -10.50 -7.17 -1.77
N PHE A 168 -9.89 -6.72 -0.68
CA PHE A 168 -8.90 -5.66 -0.74
C PHE A 168 -7.55 -6.27 -1.11
N GLU A 169 -7.10 -6.01 -2.34
CA GLU A 169 -5.86 -6.58 -2.89
C GLU A 169 -4.61 -5.80 -2.47
N GLY A 170 -4.78 -4.60 -1.92
CA GLY A 170 -3.67 -3.73 -1.51
C GLY A 170 -3.72 -2.34 -2.12
N ILE A 171 -2.60 -1.64 -2.00
CA ILE A 171 -2.38 -0.31 -2.56
C ILE A 171 -1.63 -0.46 -3.88
N ARG A 172 -2.24 0.02 -4.97
CA ARG A 172 -1.66 0.02 -6.31
C ARG A 172 -1.14 1.40 -6.66
N LEU A 173 0.04 1.47 -7.27
CA LEU A 173 0.60 2.69 -7.85
C LEU A 173 0.29 2.75 -9.34
N LEU A 174 -0.39 3.81 -9.80
CA LEU A 174 -0.58 4.11 -11.22
C LEU A 174 -0.28 5.58 -11.47
N ASN A 175 0.62 5.88 -12.41
CA ASN A 175 1.02 7.26 -12.75
C ASN A 175 1.39 8.11 -11.52
N ALA A 176 2.19 7.52 -10.62
CA ALA A 176 2.63 8.12 -9.34
C ALA A 176 1.51 8.46 -8.35
N LYS A 177 0.31 7.88 -8.50
CA LYS A 177 -0.80 8.00 -7.55
C LYS A 177 -1.07 6.65 -6.88
N GLU A 178 -1.43 6.70 -5.60
CA GLU A 178 -1.83 5.54 -4.82
C GLU A 178 -3.33 5.30 -4.91
N TYR A 179 -3.72 4.07 -5.20
CA TYR A 179 -5.10 3.63 -5.26
C TYR A 179 -5.30 2.45 -4.32
N TYR A 180 -6.40 2.46 -3.58
CA TYR A 180 -6.86 1.27 -2.89
C TYR A 180 -7.48 0.35 -3.94
N ASN A 181 -6.93 -0.85 -4.10
CA ASN A 181 -7.37 -1.83 -5.08
C ASN A 181 -8.34 -2.80 -4.44
N TYR A 182 -9.55 -2.86 -5.00
CA TYR A 182 -10.59 -3.79 -4.60
C TYR A 182 -10.97 -4.67 -5.77
N GLN A 183 -11.04 -5.97 -5.54
CA GLN A 183 -11.56 -6.92 -6.50
C GLN A 183 -12.96 -7.35 -6.07
N PHE A 184 -13.93 -7.13 -6.94
CA PHE A 184 -15.24 -7.76 -6.82
C PHE A 184 -15.14 -9.16 -7.41
N GLN A 185 -15.45 -10.16 -6.59
CA GLN A 185 -15.42 -11.56 -6.98
C GLN A 185 -16.80 -12.17 -6.82
N VAL A 186 -17.19 -12.99 -7.80
CA VAL A 186 -18.41 -13.78 -7.75
C VAL A 186 -18.03 -15.25 -7.84
N ARG A 187 -18.26 -16.00 -6.77
CA ARG A 187 -17.96 -17.44 -6.75
C ARG A 187 -19.19 -18.24 -7.16
N ASN A 188 -19.22 -18.72 -8.39
CA ASN A 188 -20.28 -19.63 -8.81
C ASN A 188 -19.88 -21.08 -8.46
N GLU A 189 -20.40 -21.61 -7.35
CA GLU A 189 -20.26 -23.03 -7.03
C GLU A 189 -21.25 -23.83 -7.90
N GLY A 190 -20.78 -24.36 -9.03
CA GLY A 190 -21.58 -25.26 -9.84
C GLY A 190 -22.05 -26.49 -9.02
N PRO A 191 -23.22 -27.07 -9.32
CA PRO A 191 -23.84 -28.15 -8.52
C PRO A 191 -23.11 -29.53 -8.58
N GLY A 192 -21.81 -29.58 -8.90
CA GLY A 192 -21.06 -30.81 -9.14
C GLY A 192 -20.08 -31.17 -8.02
N ARG A 193 -20.25 -32.34 -7.42
CA ARG A 193 -19.31 -33.01 -6.48
C ARG A 193 -18.00 -33.47 -7.15
N LEU A 194 -17.36 -32.65 -7.98
CA LEU A 194 -16.03 -32.95 -8.54
C LEU A 194 -15.03 -31.93 -8.03
N ARG A 195 -13.90 -32.45 -7.53
CA ARG A 195 -12.86 -31.85 -6.67
C ARG A 195 -12.15 -30.58 -7.16
N THR A 196 -12.62 -29.93 -8.21
CA THR A 196 -12.16 -28.60 -8.63
C THR A 196 -13.36 -27.86 -9.20
N PRO A 197 -13.97 -26.93 -8.45
CA PRO A 197 -15.06 -26.12 -8.96
C PRO A 197 -14.51 -25.27 -10.11
N TYR A 198 -15.19 -25.28 -11.26
CA TYR A 198 -14.93 -24.30 -12.31
C TYR A 198 -15.43 -22.94 -11.80
N HIS A 199 -14.51 -22.14 -11.26
CA HIS A 199 -14.78 -20.79 -10.81
C HIS A 199 -14.86 -19.87 -12.04
N TYR A 200 -16.07 -19.56 -12.51
CA TYR A 200 -16.25 -18.42 -13.40
C TYR A 200 -16.13 -17.16 -12.56
N PHE A 201 -14.97 -16.53 -12.62
CA PHE A 201 -14.71 -15.29 -11.93
C PHE A 201 -15.18 -14.12 -12.81
N HIS A 202 -16.30 -13.50 -12.45
CA HIS A 202 -16.47 -12.10 -12.80
C HIS A 202 -15.52 -11.30 -11.90
N ASN A 203 -14.35 -10.99 -12.42
CA ASN A 203 -13.36 -10.16 -11.75
C ASN A 203 -13.50 -8.74 -12.28
N GLN A 204 -14.08 -7.88 -11.45
CA GLN A 204 -14.06 -6.44 -11.69
C GLN A 204 -13.12 -5.81 -10.67
N GLU A 205 -12.14 -5.07 -11.17
CA GLU A 205 -11.20 -4.32 -10.34
C GLU A 205 -11.66 -2.86 -10.21
N TYR A 206 -11.76 -2.41 -8.97
CA TYR A 206 -12.09 -1.05 -8.59
C TYR A 206 -10.88 -0.40 -7.92
N LEU A 207 -10.47 0.75 -8.44
CA LEU A 207 -9.39 1.55 -7.90
C LEU A 207 -9.93 2.81 -7.27
N ILE A 208 -9.58 3.04 -6.01
CA ILE A 208 -10.10 4.15 -5.22
C ILE A 208 -8.97 5.11 -4.90
N HIS A 209 -9.10 6.34 -5.37
CA HIS A 209 -8.17 7.41 -5.05
C HIS A 209 -8.69 8.20 -3.85
N VAL A 210 -8.19 7.87 -2.66
CA VAL A 210 -8.70 8.41 -1.39
C VAL A 210 -8.51 9.93 -1.29
N SER A 211 -7.50 10.50 -1.93
CA SER A 211 -7.22 11.94 -1.83
C SER A 211 -8.23 12.82 -2.58
N ASP A 212 -8.84 12.32 -3.66
CA ASP A 212 -9.89 13.04 -4.40
C ASP A 212 -11.27 12.38 -4.28
N ASN A 213 -11.38 11.35 -3.44
CA ASN A 213 -12.59 10.59 -3.18
C ASN A 213 -13.22 9.98 -4.44
N LYS A 214 -12.43 9.56 -5.45
CA LYS A 214 -12.99 8.96 -6.68
C LYS A 214 -12.83 7.45 -6.72
N ILE A 215 -13.87 6.79 -7.23
CA ILE A 215 -13.88 5.37 -7.55
C ILE A 215 -13.78 5.23 -9.07
N TYR A 216 -12.82 4.42 -9.48
CA TYR A 216 -12.57 4.07 -10.87
C TYR A 216 -12.75 2.58 -11.04
N ARG A 217 -13.22 2.16 -12.20
CA ARG A 217 -13.12 0.78 -12.68
C ARG A 217 -11.89 0.67 -13.57
N LEU A 218 -11.10 -0.38 -13.35
CA LEU A 218 -9.97 -0.70 -14.22
C LEU A 218 -10.45 -1.46 -15.45
N ILE A 219 -10.01 -1.03 -16.62
CA ILE A 219 -10.29 -1.64 -17.92
C ILE A 219 -8.95 -1.91 -18.61
N ASN A 220 -8.77 -3.12 -19.14
CA ASN A 220 -7.59 -3.51 -19.92
C ASN A 220 -6.25 -3.26 -19.21
N GLY A 221 -6.15 -3.60 -17.92
CA GLY A 221 -4.90 -3.56 -17.15
C GLY A 221 -4.50 -2.18 -16.62
N ASP A 222 -4.68 -1.10 -17.39
CA ASP A 222 -4.17 0.23 -17.04
C ASP A 222 -5.14 1.40 -17.29
N SER A 223 -6.27 1.18 -17.95
CA SER A 223 -7.22 2.26 -18.26
C SER A 223 -8.24 2.43 -17.14
N LEU A 224 -8.45 3.67 -16.68
CA LEU A 224 -9.39 3.97 -15.61
C LEU A 224 -10.66 4.61 -16.16
N VAL A 225 -11.81 4.05 -15.81
CA VAL A 225 -13.11 4.67 -16.05
C VAL A 225 -13.68 5.13 -14.72
N PHE A 226 -13.94 6.43 -14.61
CA PHE A 226 -14.63 6.97 -13.44
C PHE A 226 -16.04 6.38 -13.35
N VAL A 227 -16.37 5.82 -12.18
CA VAL A 227 -17.69 5.21 -11.94
C VAL A 227 -18.45 5.91 -10.83
N ASP A 228 -17.76 6.47 -9.82
CA ASP A 228 -18.44 7.09 -8.68
C ASP A 228 -17.50 7.93 -7.79
N ILE A 229 -18.08 8.54 -6.75
CA ILE A 229 -17.41 9.31 -5.69
C ILE A 229 -17.63 8.62 -4.34
N LEU A 230 -16.60 8.57 -3.51
CA LEU A 230 -16.68 8.27 -2.08
C LEU A 230 -17.20 9.49 -1.33
N PHE A 231 -18.25 9.31 -0.54
CA PHE A 231 -18.63 10.37 0.39
C PHE A 231 -17.63 10.41 1.55
N PRO A 232 -17.30 11.61 2.07
CA PRO A 232 -16.43 11.72 3.21
C PRO A 232 -17.00 10.91 4.38
N VAL A 233 -16.15 10.05 4.96
CA VAL A 233 -16.45 9.34 6.21
C VAL A 233 -16.61 10.41 7.29
N LYS A 234 -17.81 10.51 7.87
CA LYS A 234 -18.09 11.44 8.97
C LYS A 234 -17.48 10.95 10.28
#